data_AF-X1AP64-F1
#
_entry.id   AF-X1AP64-F1
#
_cell.length_a   1.000
_cell.length_b   1.000
_cell.length_c   1.000
_cell.angle_alpha   90.00
_cell.angle_beta   90.00
_cell.angle_gamma   90.00
#
_symmetry.space_group_name_H-M   'P 1'
#
loop_
_entity.id
_entity.type
_entity.pdbx_description
1 polymer ?
#
loop_
_entity_poly.entity_id
_entity_poly.type
_entity_poly.pdbx_seq_one_letter_code
_entity_poly.pdbx_strand_id
1 'polypeptide(L)' 'MGKYDNLKILKKRTASTISQCQICKEFIKEGDDYYSEEIQDRFLNFLHRKKFCLNCVERFKKQLPPIFGENKKER' A
#
# COMPACT_ATOMS: atom_id res chain seq x y z
N MET A 1 4.82 0.39 -17.04
CA MET A 1 5.75 0.42 -15.88
C MET A 1 6.23 1.85 -15.72
N GLY A 2 5.97 2.49 -14.59
CA GLY A 2 6.33 3.89 -14.35
C GLY A 2 7.78 4.02 -13.91
N LYS A 3 8.41 5.17 -14.22
CA LYS A 3 9.82 5.47 -13.88
C LYS A 3 10.18 5.35 -12.39
N TYR A 4 9.17 5.31 -11.50
CA TYR A 4 9.34 5.33 -10.04
C TYR A 4 8.79 4.08 -9.34
N ASP A 5 8.38 3.04 -10.08
CA ASP A 5 7.82 1.82 -9.45
C ASP A 5 8.81 1.14 -8.48
N ASN A 6 10.12 1.24 -8.76
CA ASN A 6 11.17 0.70 -7.89
C ASN A 6 11.34 1.44 -6.56
N LEU A 7 10.79 2.65 -6.44
CA LEU A 7 10.86 3.48 -5.22
C LEU A 7 9.60 3.36 -4.35
N LYS A 8 8.61 2.59 -4.82
CA LYS A 8 7.34 2.39 -4.12
C LYS A 8 7.45 1.19 -3.22
N ILE A 9 6.93 1.34 -2.02
CA ILE A 9 6.78 0.27 -1.04
C ILE A 9 5.38 0.32 -0.45
N LEU A 10 4.82 -0.84 -0.11
CA LEU A 10 3.58 -0.92 0.66
C LEU A 10 3.90 -1.07 2.14
N LYS A 11 3.40 -0.17 2.98
CA LYS A 11 3.54 -0.28 4.43
C LYS A 11 2.20 -0.63 5.07
N LYS A 12 2.18 -1.70 5.87
CA LYS A 12 1.02 -2.06 6.68
C LYS A 12 0.78 -0.98 7.73
N ARG A 13 -0.46 -0.52 7.87
CA ARG A 13 -0.91 0.46 8.86
C ARG A 13 -2.32 0.09 9.32
N THR A 14 -2.66 0.50 10.53
CA THR A 14 -4.03 0.41 11.03
C THR A 14 -4.74 1.72 10.76
N ALA A 15 -5.98 1.66 10.26
CA ALA A 15 -6.77 2.81 9.88
C ALA A 15 -7.22 3.58 11.12
N SER A 16 -6.69 4.78 11.29
CA SER A 16 -7.17 5.73 12.31
C SER A 16 -8.40 6.51 11.87
N THR A 17 -8.74 6.46 10.57
CA THR A 17 -9.91 7.11 9.97
C THR A 17 -10.43 6.29 8.80
N ILE A 18 -11.73 6.43 8.50
CA ILE A 18 -12.35 5.78 7.34
C ILE A 18 -11.59 6.19 6.06
N SER A 19 -11.13 5.19 5.33
CA SER A 19 -10.31 5.37 4.12
C SER A 19 -10.88 4.54 2.98
N GLN A 20 -10.76 4.99 1.74
CA GLN A 20 -11.24 4.19 0.60
C GLN A 20 -10.09 3.38 -0.02
N CYS A 21 -10.33 2.10 -0.32
CA CYS A 21 -9.41 1.27 -1.08
C CYS A 21 -9.35 1.75 -2.54
N GLN A 22 -8.15 1.90 -3.09
CA GLN A 22 -8.00 2.40 -4.46
C GLN A 22 -8.40 1.38 -5.53
N ILE A 23 -8.38 0.08 -5.22
CA ILE A 23 -8.71 -1.01 -6.16
C ILE A 23 -10.21 -1.32 -6.12
N CYS A 24 -10.74 -1.80 -4.99
CA CYS A 24 -12.15 -2.21 -4.89
C CYS A 24 -13.11 -1.07 -4.57
N LYS A 25 -12.60 0.14 -4.26
CA LYS A 25 -13.40 1.30 -3.83
C LYS A 25 -14.23 1.09 -2.56
N GLU A 26 -14.05 -0.02 -1.86
CA GLU A 26 -14.64 -0.24 -0.54
C GLU A 26 -14.00 0.62 0.53
N PHE A 27 -14.77 0.88 1.60
CA PHE A 27 -14.31 1.62 2.76
C PHE A 27 -13.58 0.70 3.74
N ILE A 28 -12.34 1.06 4.04
CA ILE A 28 -11.54 0.56 5.16
C ILE A 28 -12.03 1.31 6.40
N LYS A 29 -12.57 0.60 7.38
CA LYS A 29 -13.12 1.21 8.59
C LYS A 29 -12.01 1.57 9.56
N GLU A 30 -12.34 2.38 10.55
CA GLU A 30 -11.43 2.64 11.68
C GLU A 30 -11.13 1.34 12.44
N GLY A 31 -9.87 1.12 12.77
CA GLY A 31 -9.39 -0.11 13.40
C GLY A 31 -9.01 -1.22 12.41
N ASP A 32 -9.40 -1.14 11.14
CA ASP A 32 -9.00 -2.13 10.13
C ASP A 32 -7.54 -1.92 9.70
N ASP A 33 -6.85 -3.03 9.43
CA ASP A 33 -5.53 -3.00 8.81
C ASP A 33 -5.63 -2.74 7.30
N TYR A 34 -4.71 -1.94 6.78
CA TYR A 34 -4.57 -1.63 5.37
C TYR A 34 -3.10 -1.42 4.98
N TYR A 35 -2.83 -1.38 3.69
CA TYR A 35 -1.52 -1.04 3.16
C TYR A 35 -1.55 0.33 2.49
N SER A 36 -0.62 1.20 2.86
CA SER A 36 -0.38 2.48 2.19
C SER A 36 0.81 2.36 1.26
N GLU A 37 0.68 2.84 0.03
CA GLU A 37 1.83 3.12 -0.84
C GLU A 37 2.63 4.27 -0.22
N GLU A 38 3.92 4.04 -0.04
CA GLU A 38 4.91 5.05 0.31
C GLU A 38 5.97 5.10 -0.78
N ILE A 39 6.32 6.31 -1.20
CA ILE A 39 7.40 6.57 -2.14
C ILE A 39 8.52 7.26 -1.36
N GLN A 40 9.78 6.86 -1.57
CA GLN A 40 10.92 7.48 -0.88
C GLN A 40 11.00 9.00 -1.14
N ASP A 41 10.64 9.43 -2.35
CA ASP A 41 10.56 10.84 -2.69
C ASP A 41 9.32 11.48 -2.05
N ARG A 42 9.53 12.47 -1.18
CA ARG A 42 8.45 13.11 -0.41
C ARG A 42 7.42 13.82 -1.29
N PHE A 43 7.86 14.40 -2.41
CA PHE A 43 6.99 15.15 -3.31
C PHE A 43 6.05 14.18 -4.06
N LEU A 44 6.61 13.13 -4.64
CA LEU A 44 5.83 12.07 -5.29
C LEU A 44 4.94 11.32 -4.29
N ASN A 45 5.40 11.11 -3.05
CA ASN A 45 4.62 10.47 -2.01
C ASN A 45 3.35 11.25 -1.67
N PHE A 46 3.41 12.58 -1.62
CA PHE A 46 2.24 13.41 -1.38
C PHE A 46 1.22 13.31 -2.53
N LEU A 47 1.69 13.32 -3.76
CA LEU A 47 0.85 13.29 -4.97
C LEU A 47 0.21 11.92 -5.25
N HIS A 48 0.89 10.83 -4.87
CA HIS A 48 0.50 9.47 -5.28
C HIS A 48 0.16 8.54 -4.13
N ARG A 49 -0.13 9.06 -2.94
CA ARG A 49 -0.46 8.22 -1.79
C ARG A 49 -1.73 7.41 -2.02
N LYS A 50 -1.56 6.10 -2.27
CA LYS A 50 -2.67 5.16 -2.44
C LYS A 50 -2.83 4.30 -1.20
N LYS A 51 -4.06 3.90 -0.90
CA LYS A 51 -4.41 2.99 0.19
C LYS A 51 -5.09 1.76 -0.39
N PHE A 52 -4.79 0.60 0.16
CA PHE A 52 -5.28 -0.69 -0.30
C PHE A 52 -5.72 -1.52 0.90
N CYS A 53 -6.90 -2.13 0.83
CA CYS A 53 -7.36 -3.08 1.84
C CYS A 53 -6.57 -4.40 1.75
N LEU A 54 -6.55 -5.18 2.84
CA LEU A 54 -5.85 -6.47 2.91
C LEU A 54 -6.22 -7.40 1.74
N ASN A 55 -7.51 -7.55 1.48
CA ASN A 55 -8.04 -8.45 0.45
C ASN A 55 -7.54 -8.08 -0.96
N CYS A 56 -7.49 -6.79 -1.28
CA CYS A 56 -6.93 -6.35 -2.56
C CYS A 56 -5.42 -6.56 -2.64
N VAL A 57 -4.70 -6.37 -1.53
CA VAL A 57 -3.25 -6.61 -1.50
C VAL A 57 -2.93 -8.08 -1.71
N GLU A 58 -3.68 -8.99 -1.09
CA GLU A 58 -3.52 -10.43 -1.28
C GLU A 58 -3.83 -10.86 -2.72
N ARG A 59 -4.93 -10.36 -3.30
CA ARG A 59 -5.34 -10.70 -4.68
C ARG A 59 -4.40 -10.14 -5.74
N PHE A 60 -3.90 -8.92 -5.53
CA PHE A 60 -3.08 -8.18 -6.51
C PHE A 60 -1.61 -8.08 -6.11
N LYS A 61 -1.13 -8.93 -5.19
CA LYS A 61 0.25 -8.89 -4.65
C LYS A 61 1.33 -8.81 -5.74
N LYS A 62 1.13 -9.50 -6.87
CA LYS A 62 2.08 -9.52 -8.00
C LYS A 62 2.10 -8.23 -8.84
N GLN A 63 1.05 -7.41 -8.76
CA GLN A 63 0.90 -6.15 -9.52
C GLN A 63 1.15 -4.92 -8.63
N LEU A 64 1.30 -5.12 -7.33
CA LEU A 64 1.49 -4.08 -6.35
C LEU A 64 2.97 -3.92 -5.98
N PRO A 65 3.36 -2.74 -5.44
CA PRO A 65 4.70 -2.54 -4.92
C PRO A 65 5.05 -3.53 -3.80
N PRO A 66 6.35 -3.83 -3.59
CA PRO A 66 6.78 -4.74 -2.54
C PRO A 66 6.37 -4.24 -1.15
N ILE A 67 5.94 -5.17 -0.29
CA ILE A 67 5.55 -4.85 1.08
C ILE A 67 6.80 -4.65 1.94
N PHE A 68 6.92 -3.47 2.53
CA PHE A 68 7.99 -3.13 3.47
C PHE A 68 7.86 -4.00 4.72
N GLY A 69 8.87 -4.84 4.97
CA GLY A 69 8.90 -5.77 6.11
C GLY A 69 8.54 -7.22 5.78
N GLU A 70 8.14 -7.56 4.55
CA GLU A 70 7.98 -8.98 4.14
C GLU A 70 9.30 -9.67 3.75
N ASN A 71 10.43 -8.95 3.70
CA ASN A 71 11.75 -9.55 3.57
C ASN A 71 12.24 -10.10 4.92
N LYS A 72 11.56 -11.14 5.41
CA LYS A 72 12.16 -12.16 6.30
C LYS A 72 11.86 -13.54 5.73
N LYS A 73 12.52 -13.86 4.63
CA LYS A 73 12.86 -15.24 4.28
C LYS A 73 14.16 -15.22 3.48
N GLU A 74 15.23 -14.86 4.18
CA GLU A 74 16.55 -15.33 3.79
C GLU A 74 16.72 -16.75 4.34
N ARG A 75 16.98 -17.66 3.39
CA ARG A 75 17.58 -18.99 3.51
C ARG A 75 16.72 -20.14 4.03
#